data_AF-F0TJ14-F1
#
_entry.id   AF-F0TJ14-F1
#
_cell.length_a   1.000
_cell.length_b   1.000
_cell.length_c   1.000
_cell.angle_alpha   90.00
_cell.angle_beta   90.00
_cell.angle_gamma   90.00
#
_symmetry.space_group_name_H-M   'P 1'
#
loop_
_entity.id
_entity.type
_entity.pdbx_description
1 polymer ?
#
loop_
_entity_poly.entity_id
_entity_poly.type
_entity_poly.pdbx_seq_one_letter_code
_entity_poly.pdbx_strand_id
1 'polypeptide(L)'
;MTLKINQSVSKDAQARTLLKELLKVHQIHQAYNVRDLTDADEQILEKAFNTTREMMPRISAKEIKFEDKKWDSLFNFLMAEQISFARVLTNGDDNLNEYVQAKNQAHQAYALVETAINNLENEGK
;
A
#
# COMPACT_ATOMS: atom_id res chain seq x y z
N MET A 1 13.93 -3.13 9.34
CA MET A 1 13.81 -4.51 9.90
C MET A 1 12.46 -5.04 9.46
N THR A 2 12.38 -5.88 8.42
CA THR A 2 11.10 -6.23 7.76
C THR A 2 9.96 -6.54 8.74
N LEU A 3 8.87 -5.79 8.64
CA LEU A 3 7.69 -5.92 9.50
C LEU A 3 7.17 -7.36 9.54
N LYS A 4 7.07 -7.95 10.74
CA LYS A 4 6.58 -9.32 10.93
C LYS A 4 5.05 -9.35 10.99
N ILE A 5 4.40 -9.62 9.86
CA ILE A 5 2.94 -9.75 9.79
C ILE A 5 2.51 -11.18 10.17
N ASN A 6 2.06 -11.35 11.40
CA ASN A 6 1.57 -12.61 11.97
C ASN A 6 0.23 -12.43 12.72
N GLN A 7 -0.25 -13.46 13.42
CA GLN A 7 -1.55 -13.44 14.11
C GLN A 7 -1.69 -12.35 15.19
N SER A 8 -0.59 -11.83 15.74
CA SER A 8 -0.60 -10.71 16.67
C SER A 8 -1.02 -9.38 16.01
N VAL A 9 -0.86 -9.27 14.69
CA VAL A 9 -1.22 -8.07 13.91
C VAL A 9 -2.72 -8.07 13.57
N SER A 10 -3.26 -9.22 13.18
CA SER A 10 -4.69 -9.44 13.00
C SER A 10 -5.00 -10.92 13.06
N LYS A 11 -6.13 -11.29 13.66
CA LYS A 11 -6.63 -12.67 13.66
C LYS A 11 -7.14 -13.09 12.27
N ASP A 12 -7.62 -12.14 11.48
CA ASP A 12 -8.11 -12.39 10.11
C ASP A 12 -6.93 -12.66 9.16
N ALA A 13 -6.89 -13.87 8.58
CA ALA A 13 -5.87 -14.25 7.62
C ALA A 13 -5.93 -13.44 6.32
N GLN A 14 -7.12 -13.06 5.86
CA GLN A 14 -7.30 -12.25 4.66
C GLN A 14 -6.83 -10.81 4.90
N ALA A 15 -7.07 -10.25 6.09
CA ALA A 15 -6.52 -8.94 6.47
C ALA A 15 -4.98 -8.94 6.44
N ARG A 16 -4.35 -9.99 6.99
CA ARG A 16 -2.89 -10.16 6.95
C ARG A 16 -2.36 -10.32 5.53
N THR A 17 -3.06 -11.08 4.67
CA THR A 17 -2.69 -11.25 3.26
C THR A 17 -2.76 -9.92 2.52
N LEU A 18 -3.86 -9.18 2.66
CA LEU A 18 -4.02 -7.88 2.03
C LEU A 18 -2.93 -6.90 2.48
N LEU A 19 -2.64 -6.83 3.77
CA LEU A 19 -1.56 -5.98 4.29
C LEU A 19 -0.18 -6.33 3.69
N LYS A 20 0.10 -7.63 3.48
CA LYS A 20 1.35 -8.07 2.83
C LYS A 20 1.41 -7.66 1.36
N GLU A 21 0.32 -7.80 0.61
CA GLU A 21 0.29 -7.39 -0.80
C GLU A 21 0.41 -5.86 -0.93
N LEU A 22 -0.25 -5.11 -0.06
CA LEU A 22 -0.12 -3.66 0.04
C LEU A 22 1.32 -3.19 0.31
N LEU A 23 2.05 -3.86 1.23
CA LEU A 23 3.46 -3.55 1.46
C LEU A 23 4.35 -3.82 0.24
N LYS A 24 4.00 -4.77 -0.63
CA LYS A 24 4.73 -4.97 -1.88
C LYS A 24 4.48 -3.83 -2.86
N VAL A 25 3.25 -3.32 -2.94
CA VAL A 25 2.94 -2.13 -3.75
C VAL A 25 3.80 -0.95 -3.29
N HIS A 26 3.92 -0.74 -1.97
CA HIS A 26 4.79 0.28 -1.40
C HIS A 26 6.27 0.11 -1.81
N GLN A 27 6.80 -1.12 -1.73
CA GLN A 27 8.17 -1.42 -2.19
C GLN A 27 8.37 -1.14 -3.68
N ILE A 28 7.37 -1.44 -4.50
CA ILE A 28 7.40 -1.16 -5.93
C ILE A 28 7.31 0.34 -6.21
N HIS A 29 6.46 1.07 -5.48
CA HIS A 29 6.38 2.52 -5.60
C HIS A 29 7.70 3.18 -5.21
N GLN A 30 8.38 2.69 -4.17
CA GLN A 30 9.74 3.12 -3.83
C GLN A 30 10.72 2.86 -4.99
N ALA A 31 10.68 1.67 -5.59
CA ALA A 31 11.55 1.34 -6.72
C ALA A 31 11.25 2.20 -7.96
N TYR A 32 9.96 2.48 -8.23
CA TYR A 32 9.51 3.31 -9.34
C TYR A 32 10.06 4.74 -9.29
N ASN A 33 10.33 5.25 -8.08
CA ASN A 33 10.93 6.58 -7.92
C ASN A 33 12.40 6.66 -8.39
N VAL A 34 13.07 5.52 -8.62
CA VAL A 34 14.50 5.47 -8.97
C VAL A 34 14.81 4.62 -10.21
N ARG A 35 13.86 3.83 -10.69
CA ARG A 35 13.97 3.00 -11.90
C ARG A 35 12.61 2.73 -12.51
N ASP A 36 12.59 2.35 -13.78
CA ASP A 36 11.38 1.85 -14.44
C ASP A 36 10.92 0.52 -13.83
N LEU A 37 9.62 0.24 -13.97
CA LEU A 37 9.02 -1.03 -13.56
C LEU A 37 9.53 -2.17 -14.43
N THR A 38 9.77 -3.32 -13.82
CA THR A 38 10.04 -4.58 -14.51
C THR A 38 8.75 -5.38 -14.67
N ASP A 39 8.73 -6.34 -15.59
CA ASP A 39 7.63 -7.30 -15.73
C ASP A 39 7.25 -7.98 -14.41
N ALA A 40 8.25 -8.23 -13.54
CA ALA A 40 8.03 -8.80 -12.23
C ALA A 40 7.30 -7.84 -11.28
N ASP A 41 7.63 -6.55 -11.33
CA ASP A 41 6.92 -5.53 -10.55
C ASP A 41 5.47 -5.41 -11.04
N GLU A 42 5.26 -5.37 -12.35
CA GLU A 42 3.92 -5.29 -12.95
C GLU A 42 3.04 -6.48 -12.55
N GLN A 43 3.57 -7.71 -12.57
CA GLN A 43 2.85 -8.90 -12.10
C GLN A 43 2.47 -8.81 -10.62
N ILE A 44 3.35 -8.26 -9.77
CA ILE A 44 3.07 -8.06 -8.35
C ILE A 44 1.99 -6.99 -8.16
N LEU A 45 2.05 -5.88 -8.90
CA LEU A 45 1.05 -4.82 -8.87
C LEU A 45 -0.32 -5.34 -9.32
N GLU A 46 -0.38 -6.07 -10.43
CA GLU A 46 -1.62 -6.67 -10.92
C GLU A 46 -2.24 -7.58 -9.85
N LYS A 47 -1.43 -8.46 -9.24
CA LYS A 47 -1.89 -9.33 -8.17
C LYS A 47 -2.40 -8.55 -6.96
N ALA A 48 -1.67 -7.52 -6.52
CA ALA A 48 -2.04 -6.72 -5.35
C ALA A 48 -3.34 -5.92 -5.60
N PHE A 49 -3.48 -5.31 -6.79
CA PHE A 49 -4.67 -4.59 -7.19
C PHE A 49 -5.88 -5.52 -7.28
N ASN A 50 -5.72 -6.70 -7.88
CA ASN A 50 -6.78 -7.71 -7.94
C ASN A 50 -7.19 -8.19 -6.53
N THR A 51 -6.23 -8.49 -5.67
CA THR A 51 -6.49 -8.86 -4.27
C THR A 51 -7.26 -7.77 -3.54
N THR A 52 -6.87 -6.50 -3.70
CA THR A 52 -7.58 -5.38 -3.09
C THR A 52 -9.01 -5.26 -3.64
N ARG A 53 -9.19 -5.42 -4.96
CA ARG A 53 -10.50 -5.35 -5.61
C ARG A 53 -11.43 -6.45 -5.10
N GLU A 54 -10.94 -7.69 -4.97
CA GLU A 54 -11.69 -8.81 -4.41
C GLU A 54 -12.11 -8.56 -2.96
N MET A 55 -11.23 -7.93 -2.16
CA MET A 55 -11.48 -7.62 -0.75
C MET A 55 -12.30 -6.34 -0.56
N MET A 56 -12.52 -5.53 -1.60
CA MET A 56 -13.18 -4.22 -1.52
C MET A 56 -14.55 -4.23 -0.83
N PRO A 57 -15.44 -5.23 -1.05
CA PRO A 57 -16.70 -5.30 -0.33
C PRO A 57 -16.50 -5.39 1.20
N ARG A 58 -15.54 -6.19 1.64
CA ARG A 58 -15.19 -6.36 3.07
C ARG A 58 -14.51 -5.13 3.64
N ILE A 59 -13.64 -4.48 2.86
CA ILE A 59 -13.00 -3.20 3.24
C ILE A 59 -14.07 -2.13 3.44
N SER A 60 -14.99 -1.99 2.48
CA SER A 60 -16.08 -1.00 2.52
C SER A 60 -17.06 -1.23 3.67
N ALA A 61 -17.33 -2.50 3.98
CA ALA A 61 -18.12 -2.91 5.14
C ALA A 61 -17.36 -2.79 6.49
N LYS A 62 -16.09 -2.36 6.47
CA LYS A 62 -15.20 -2.26 7.64
C LYS A 62 -15.05 -3.59 8.38
N GLU A 63 -15.06 -4.70 7.64
CA GLU A 63 -14.86 -6.04 8.19
C GLU A 63 -13.39 -6.40 8.33
N ILE A 64 -12.53 -5.76 7.53
CA ILE A 64 -11.08 -5.82 7.70
C ILE A 64 -10.71 -4.85 8.82
N LYS A 65 -10.27 -5.39 9.96
CA LYS A 65 -9.90 -4.62 11.15
C LYS A 65 -8.53 -5.06 11.67
N PHE A 66 -7.77 -4.08 12.14
CA PHE A 66 -6.55 -4.28 12.91
C PHE A 66 -6.82 -3.76 14.32
N GLU A 67 -6.69 -4.62 15.33
CA GLU A 67 -7.01 -4.27 16.73
C GLU A 67 -6.09 -3.15 17.24
N ASP A 68 -4.83 -3.15 16.79
CA ASP A 68 -3.86 -2.12 17.09
C ASP A 68 -3.96 -0.94 16.11
N LYS A 69 -4.11 0.27 16.66
CA LYS A 69 -4.32 1.51 15.90
C LYS A 69 -3.17 1.84 14.94
N LYS A 70 -1.93 1.43 15.23
CA LYS A 70 -0.76 1.71 14.38
C LYS A 70 -0.83 0.85 13.12
N TRP A 71 -1.21 -0.41 13.28
CA TRP A 71 -1.45 -1.33 12.15
C TRP A 71 -2.66 -0.91 11.32
N ASP A 72 -3.73 -0.45 11.96
CA ASP A 72 -4.89 0.10 11.25
C ASP A 72 -4.54 1.37 10.46
N SER A 73 -3.74 2.26 11.05
CA SER A 73 -3.25 3.47 10.38
C SER A 73 -2.35 3.12 9.19
N LEU A 74 -1.39 2.19 9.38
CA LEU A 74 -0.54 1.71 8.29
C LEU A 74 -1.38 1.13 7.14
N PHE A 75 -2.38 0.31 7.46
CA PHE A 75 -3.28 -0.25 6.46
C PHE A 75 -4.00 0.83 5.65
N ASN A 76 -4.55 1.84 6.33
CA ASN A 76 -5.25 2.95 5.67
C ASN A 76 -4.31 3.79 4.78
N PHE A 77 -3.08 4.05 5.23
CA PHE A 77 -2.09 4.77 4.42
C PHE A 77 -1.65 3.97 3.20
N LEU A 78 -1.41 2.67 3.36
CA LEU A 78 -1.08 1.79 2.24
C LEU A 78 -2.22 1.68 1.21
N MET A 79 -3.47 1.65 1.67
CA MET A 79 -4.64 1.69 0.77
C MET A 79 -4.67 3.00 -0.03
N ALA A 80 -4.43 4.14 0.63
CA ALA A 80 -4.39 5.44 -0.04
C ALA A 80 -3.22 5.55 -1.03
N GLU A 81 -2.06 5.02 -0.67
CA GLU A 81 -0.89 4.94 -1.54
C GLU A 81 -1.18 4.10 -2.78
N GLN A 82 -1.71 2.90 -2.61
CA GLN A 82 -2.06 2.02 -3.73
C GLN A 82 -3.03 2.70 -4.71
N ILE A 83 -4.07 3.36 -4.21
CA ILE A 83 -5.05 4.08 -5.05
C ILE A 83 -4.37 5.22 -5.82
N SER A 84 -3.52 6.00 -5.14
CA SER A 84 -2.86 7.15 -5.75
C SER A 84 -1.80 6.70 -6.76
N PHE A 85 -1.05 5.65 -6.45
CA PHE A 85 -0.05 5.08 -7.33
C PHE A 85 -0.69 4.44 -8.57
N ALA A 86 -1.80 3.72 -8.42
CA ALA A 86 -2.56 3.24 -9.57
C ALA A 86 -2.99 4.38 -10.50
N ARG A 87 -3.40 5.54 -9.96
CA ARG A 87 -3.72 6.73 -10.78
C ARG A 87 -2.51 7.28 -11.53
N VAL A 88 -1.32 7.28 -10.92
CA VAL A 88 -0.08 7.68 -11.59
C VAL A 88 0.17 6.78 -12.80
N LEU A 89 0.02 5.46 -12.62
CA LEU A 89 0.23 4.48 -13.67
C LEU A 89 -0.83 4.57 -14.79
N THR A 90 -2.09 4.88 -14.46
CA THR A 90 -3.16 4.97 -15.46
C THR A 90 -3.19 6.27 -16.24
N ASN A 91 -2.91 7.40 -15.58
CA ASN A 91 -3.02 8.71 -16.21
C ASN A 91 -1.84 8.99 -17.13
N GLY A 92 -0.66 8.43 -16.83
CA GLY A 92 0.57 8.70 -17.58
C GLY A 92 0.86 10.21 -17.70
N ASP A 93 1.81 10.58 -18.56
CA ASP A 93 2.10 12.00 -18.82
C ASP A 93 1.11 12.64 -19.82
N ASP A 94 0.10 11.90 -20.27
CA ASP A 94 -0.85 12.32 -21.32
C ASP A 94 -1.75 13.48 -20.88
N ASN A 95 -2.07 13.55 -19.58
CA ASN A 95 -2.71 14.71 -18.96
C ASN A 95 -1.85 15.21 -17.79
N LEU A 96 -0.88 16.07 -18.11
CA LEU A 96 0.13 16.56 -17.18
C LEU A 96 -0.43 17.08 -15.85
N ASN A 97 -1.58 17.77 -15.85
CA ASN A 97 -2.17 18.29 -14.62
C ASN A 97 -2.69 17.17 -13.71
N GLU A 98 -3.40 16.20 -14.28
CA GLU A 98 -3.90 15.04 -13.54
C GLU A 98 -2.77 14.13 -13.09
N TYR A 99 -1.73 13.97 -13.91
CA TYR A 99 -0.51 13.26 -13.57
C TYR A 99 0.20 13.88 -12.38
N VAL A 100 0.47 15.20 -12.43
CA VAL A 100 1.14 15.92 -11.33
C VAL A 100 0.32 15.82 -10.04
N GLN A 101 -1.01 15.93 -10.13
CA GLN A 101 -1.88 15.75 -8.96
C GLN A 101 -1.80 14.33 -8.40
N ALA A 102 -1.88 13.29 -9.25
CA ALA A 102 -1.77 11.90 -8.83
C ALA A 102 -0.40 11.61 -8.20
N LYS A 103 0.67 12.12 -8.80
CA LYS A 103 2.05 11.98 -8.29
C LYS A 103 2.23 12.63 -6.93
N ASN A 104 1.69 13.83 -6.73
CA ASN A 104 1.72 14.50 -5.44
C ASN A 104 0.95 13.72 -4.36
N GLN A 105 -0.23 13.17 -4.70
CA GLN A 105 -1.01 12.33 -3.79
C GLN A 105 -0.26 11.05 -3.42
N ALA A 106 0.32 10.37 -4.41
CA ALA A 106 1.11 9.16 -4.21
C ALA A 106 2.32 9.44 -3.32
N HIS A 107 3.05 10.54 -3.55
CA HIS A 107 4.21 10.91 -2.74
C HIS A 107 3.85 11.24 -1.28
N GLN A 108 2.75 11.95 -1.06
CA GLN A 108 2.24 12.22 0.30
C GLN A 108 1.85 10.93 1.02
N ALA A 109 1.14 10.03 0.35
CA ALA A 109 0.75 8.75 0.92
C ALA A 109 1.98 7.87 1.24
N TYR A 110 2.95 7.80 0.32
CA TYR A 110 4.23 7.12 0.53
C TYR A 110 4.95 7.61 1.79
N ALA A 111 5.06 8.94 1.98
CA ALA A 111 5.72 9.51 3.16
C ALA A 111 5.02 9.15 4.48
N LEU A 112 3.67 9.07 4.47
CA LEU A 112 2.90 8.63 5.64
C LEU A 112 3.12 7.14 5.94
N VAL A 113 3.20 6.30 4.90
CA VAL A 113 3.52 4.87 5.04
C VAL A 113 4.92 4.69 5.62
N GLU A 114 5.94 5.35 5.05
CA GLU A 114 7.32 5.31 5.56
C GLU A 114 7.38 5.72 7.04
N THR A 115 6.69 6.79 7.41
CA THR A 115 6.63 7.24 8.81
C THR A 115 5.99 6.17 9.72
N ALA A 116 4.88 5.56 9.27
CA ALA A 116 4.21 4.51 10.04
C ALA A 116 5.06 3.23 10.18
N ILE A 117 5.75 2.82 9.11
CA ILE A 117 6.67 1.67 9.12
C ILE A 117 7.82 1.95 10.08
N ASN A 118 8.47 3.11 9.99
CA ASN A 118 9.60 3.48 10.85
C ASN A 118 9.20 3.51 12.33
N ASN A 119 8.01 3.99 12.66
CA ASN A 119 7.51 3.97 14.04
C ASN A 119 7.32 2.54 14.54
N LEU A 120 6.69 1.67 13.74
CA LEU A 120 6.49 0.26 14.10
C LEU A 120 7.81 -0.51 14.25
N GLU A 121 8.81 -0.22 13.41
CA GLU A 121 10.11 -0.89 13.48
C GLU A 121 10.95 -0.44 14.70
N ASN A 122 10.85 0.82 15.11
CA ASN A 122 11.65 1.35 16.22
C ASN A 122 11.08 1.03 17.60
N GLU A 123 9.79 0.73 17.72
CA GLU A 123 9.20 0.23 18.98
C GLU A 123 9.47 -1.25 19.24
N GLY A 124 9.87 -2.00 18.22
CA GLY A 124 10.30 -3.39 18.35
C GLY A 124 11.76 -3.56 18.80
N LYS A 125 12.45 -2.46 19.13
CA LYS A 125 13.81 -2.41 19.67
C LYS A 125 13.78 -2.06 21.16
#